data_AF-A0A5C6DMC2-F1
#
_entry.id   AF-A0A5C6DMC2-F1
#
_cell.length_a   1.000
_cell.length_b   1.000
_cell.length_c   1.000
_cell.angle_alpha   90.00
_cell.angle_beta   90.00
_cell.angle_gamma   90.00
#
_symmetry.space_group_name_H-M   'P 1'
#
loop_
_entity.id
_entity.type
_entity.pdbx_description
1 polymer ?
#
loop_
_entity_poly.entity_id
_entity_poly.type
_entity_poly.pdbx_seq_one_letter_code
_entity_poly.pdbx_strand_id
1 'polypeptide(L)' 'MEMHAKAELIDLIRTRYYVARKKDKSRILDELVAITGHQRKYALRLLAHREASSTIRTPRQLTDVL' A
#
# COMPACT_ATOMS: atom_id res chain seq x y z
N MET A 1 -19.91 9.16 -6.57
CA MET A 1 -19.32 8.35 -7.65
C MET A 1 -17.79 8.33 -7.59
N GLU A 2 -17.10 9.48 -7.52
CA GLU A 2 -15.62 9.58 -7.50
C GLU A 2 -14.88 8.71 -6.44
N MET A 3 -15.43 8.59 -5.22
CA MET A 3 -14.74 7.88 -4.14
C MET A 3 -14.75 6.35 -4.31
N HIS A 4 -15.80 5.80 -4.91
CA HIS A 4 -15.95 4.36 -5.12
C HIS A 4 -15.01 3.87 -6.22
N ALA A 5 -14.93 4.58 -7.35
CA ALA A 5 -14.03 4.24 -8.44
C ALA A 5 -12.55 4.24 -8.00
N LYS A 6 -12.17 5.18 -7.13
CA LYS A 6 -10.82 5.23 -6.53
C LYS A 6 -10.55 4.04 -5.61
N ALA A 7 -11.53 3.63 -4.81
CA ALA A 7 -11.41 2.47 -3.94
C ALA A 7 -11.28 1.17 -4.74
N GLU A 8 -12.09 0.97 -5.77
CA GLU A 8 -12.04 -0.20 -6.66
C GLU A 8 -10.70 -0.29 -7.40
N LEU A 9 -10.19 0.84 -7.90
CA LEU A 9 -8.86 0.90 -8.51
C LEU A 9 -7.76 0.45 -7.54
N ILE A 10 -7.79 0.96 -6.30
CA ILE A 10 -6.81 0.61 -5.28
C ILE A 10 -6.91 -0.88 -4.94
N ASP A 11 -8.12 -1.44 -4.83
CA ASP A 11 -8.32 -2.85 -4.48
C ASP A 11 -7.84 -3.81 -5.59
N LEU A 12 -8.09 -3.46 -6.86
CA LEU A 12 -7.57 -4.20 -8.02
C LEU A 12 -6.03 -4.21 -8.04
N ILE A 13 -5.40 -3.04 -7.87
CA ILE A 13 -3.93 -2.91 -7.84
C ILE A 13 -3.37 -3.64 -6.62
N ARG A 14 -4.05 -3.58 -5.48
CA ARG A 14 -3.68 -4.28 -4.24
C ARG A 14 -3.66 -5.79 -4.45
N THR A 15 -4.68 -6.35 -5.09
CA THR A 15 -4.71 -7.78 -5.44
C THR A 15 -3.51 -8.16 -6.31
N ARG A 16 -3.20 -7.38 -7.35
CA ARG A 16 -2.00 -7.60 -8.20
C ARG A 16 -0.71 -7.50 -7.38
N TYR A 17 -0.60 -6.52 -6.49
CA TYR A 17 0.59 -6.29 -5.66
C TYR A 17 0.85 -7.44 -4.68
N TYR A 18 -0.20 -8.07 -4.14
CA TYR A 18 -0.05 -9.17 -3.19
C TYR A 18 0.46 -10.45 -3.84
N VAL A 19 -0.04 -10.81 -5.02
CA VAL A 19 0.37 -12.01 -5.75
C VAL A 19 1.70 -11.84 -6.50
N ALA A 20 2.13 -10.60 -6.73
CA ALA A 20 3.34 -10.29 -7.46
C ALA A 20 4.63 -10.71 -6.74
N ARG A 21 5.65 -11.08 -7.51
CA ARG A 21 7.00 -11.32 -7.00
C ARG A 21 7.65 -9.99 -6.59
N LYS A 22 8.67 -10.04 -5.72
CA LYS A 22 9.37 -8.84 -5.21
C LYS A 22 9.79 -7.87 -6.32
N LYS A 23 10.27 -8.39 -7.46
CA LYS A 23 10.68 -7.59 -8.64
C LYS A 23 9.52 -6.81 -9.28
N ASP A 24 8.32 -7.40 -9.31
CA ASP A 24 7.16 -6.84 -10.00
C ASP A 24 6.38 -5.85 -9.10
N LYS A 25 6.53 -5.98 -7.78
CA LYS A 25 5.91 -5.07 -6.79
C LYS A 25 6.31 -3.61 -6.96
N SER A 26 7.58 -3.35 -7.31
CA SER A 26 8.04 -1.97 -7.57
C SER A 26 7.27 -1.36 -8.73
N ARG A 27 7.15 -2.09 -9.84
CA ARG A 27 6.44 -1.66 -11.04
C ARG A 27 4.96 -1.38 -10.75
N ILE A 28 4.28 -2.28 -10.02
CA ILE A 28 2.88 -2.09 -9.64
C ILE A 28 2.71 -0.85 -8.76
N LEU A 29 3.66 -0.57 -7.87
CA LEU A 29 3.65 0.64 -7.06
C LEU A 29 3.89 1.91 -7.90
N ASP A 30 4.79 1.86 -8.89
CA ASP A 30 4.99 2.96 -9.84
C ASP A 30 3.74 3.23 -10.69
N GLU A 31 3.04 2.18 -11.15
CA GLU A 31 1.77 2.31 -11.86
C GLU A 31 0.72 3.04 -11.00
N LEU A 32 0.58 2.68 -9.72
CA LEU A 32 -0.35 3.36 -8.80
C LEU A 32 0.00 4.85 -8.62
N VAL A 33 1.28 5.16 -8.48
CA VAL A 33 1.78 6.55 -8.37
C VAL A 33 1.46 7.35 -9.63
N ALA A 34 1.68 6.77 -10.81
CA ALA A 34 1.41 7.43 -12.08
C ALA A 34 -0.09 7.72 -12.28
N ILE A 35 -0.97 6.81 -11.86
CA ILE A 35 -2.43 6.97 -12.00
C ILE A 35 -3.00 7.97 -10.98
N THR A 36 -2.53 7.93 -9.73
CA THR A 36 -3.11 8.72 -8.63
C THR A 36 -2.39 10.04 -8.34
N GLY A 37 -1.18 10.23 -8.87
CA GLY A 37 -0.28 11.33 -8.52
C GLY A 37 0.20 11.31 -7.07
N HIS A 38 -0.06 10.23 -6.33
CA HIS A 38 0.34 10.12 -4.93
C HIS A 38 1.84 9.93 -4.79
N GLN A 39 2.41 10.41 -3.68
CA GLN A 39 3.78 10.07 -3.34
C GLN A 39 3.92 8.56 -3.12
N ARG A 40 5.03 7.98 -3.60
CA ARG A 40 5.33 6.55 -3.52
C ARG A 40 5.17 5.96 -2.12
N LYS A 41 5.59 6.69 -1.09
CA LYS A 41 5.41 6.28 0.32
C LYS A 41 3.93 6.13 0.69
N TYR A 42 3.09 7.05 0.23
CA TYR A 42 1.65 7.01 0.49
C TYR A 42 0.99 5.88 -0.32
N ALA A 43 1.32 5.74 -1.60
CA ALA A 43 0.86 4.64 -2.44
C ALA A 43 1.22 3.26 -1.86
N LEU A 44 2.44 3.10 -1.33
CA LEU A 44 2.86 1.88 -0.66
C LEU A 44 2.03 1.61 0.59
N ARG A 45 1.71 2.65 1.39
CA ARG A 45 0.84 2.50 2.56
C ARG A 45 -0.56 2.04 2.17
N LEU A 46 -1.11 2.54 1.06
CA LEU A 46 -2.41 2.11 0.54
C LEU A 46 -2.39 0.63 0.15
N LEU A 47 -1.32 0.15 -0.48
CA LEU A 47 -1.19 -1.27 -0.86
C LEU A 47 -0.89 -2.18 0.33
N ALA A 48 -0.06 -1.73 1.27
CA ALA A 48 0.39 -2.51 2.43
C ALA A 48 -0.62 -2.54 3.58
N HIS A 49 -1.62 -1.66 3.60
CA HIS A 49 -2.71 -1.74 4.56
C HIS A 49 -3.64 -2.89 4.18
N ARG A 50 -3.29 -4.10 4.61
CA ARG A 50 -4.27 -5.17 4.75
C ARG A 50 -5.30 -4.69 5.76
N GLU A 51 -6.58 -4.97 5.52
CA GLU A 51 -7.69 -4.85 6.48
C GLU A 51 -7.49 -5.80 7.68
N ALA A 52 -6.29 -5.86 8.25
CA ALA A 52 -6.06 -6.43 9.55
C ALA A 52 -6.54 -5.36 10.54
N SER A 53 -7.76 -5.58 11.04
CA SER A 53 -8.27 -5.13 12.34
C SER A 53 -7.34 -4.16 13.05
N SER A 54 -7.81 -2.93 13.25
CA SER A 54 -7.18 -1.87 14.05
C SER A 54 -6.61 -2.38 15.38
N THR A 55 -5.44 -3.00 15.36
CA THR A 55 -4.53 -3.07 16.48
C THR A 55 -3.61 -1.89 16.28
N ILE A 56 -3.86 -0.87 17.09
CA ILE A 56 -2.99 0.26 17.42
C ILE A 56 -1.56 -0.04 16.95
N ARG A 57 -1.06 0.74 15.98
CA ARG A 57 0.35 0.69 15.59
C ARG A 57 1.17 1.12 16.81
N THR A 58 1.60 0.17 17.62
CA THR A 58 2.59 0.42 18.66
C THR A 58 3.82 1.04 17.99
N PRO A 59 4.45 2.06 18.61
CA PRO A 59 5.68 2.62 18.08
C PRO A 59 6.67 1.48 17.92
N ARG A 60 7.39 1.50 16.79
CA ARG A 60 8.49 0.57 16.46
C ARG A 60 9.40 0.48 17.68
N GLN A 61 9.22 -0.56 18.50
CA GLN A 61 9.91 -0.67 19.77
C GLN A 61 11.39 -0.61 19.48
N LEU A 62 12.02 0.35 20.15
CA LEU A 62 13.43 0.63 20.15
C LEU A 62 14.13 -0.53 20.87
N THR A 63 14.34 -1.64 20.18
CA THR A 63 15.27 -2.68 20.64
C THR A 63 16.64 -2.36 20.06
N ASP A 64 17.36 -1.46 20.72
CA ASP A 64 18.82 -1.50 20.92
C ASP A 64 19.26 -0.29 21.77
N VAL A 65 20.22 -0.49 22.67
CA VAL A 65 20.77 0.43 23.68
C VAL A 65 20.07 0.40 25.06
N LEU A 66 20.25 -0.71 25.79
CA LEU A 66 21.18 -0.82 26.93
C LEU A 66 21.31 -2.28 27.38
#